data_AF-A0A966RRG2-F1
#
_entry.id   AF-A0A966RRG2-F1
#
_cell.length_a   1.000
_cell.length_b   1.000
_cell.length_c   1.000
_cell.angle_alpha   90.00
_cell.angle_beta   90.00
_cell.angle_gamma   90.00
#
_symmetry.space_group_name_H-M   'P 1'
#
loop_
_entity.id
_entity.type
_entity.pdbx_description
1 polymer ?
#
loop_
_entity_poly.entity_id
_entity_poly.type
_entity_poly.pdbx_seq_one_letter_code
_entity_poly.pdbx_strand_id
1 'polypeptide(L)'
;RTLAYAPGHALQLTYGPNKGRLIVPANASRGPAQEEFRDYRAFVLYSDDHGRQWKRSESLKTPSSNEVMAAQLPSGEVLMTVRIQNSTERRKFIARSTSSGAYWDSEIRAEELVTHYSEIYFNLITMP
;
A
#
# COMPACT_ATOMS: atom_id res chain seq x y z
N ARG A 1 13.95 2.48 7.61
CA ARG A 1 15.30 2.12 7.14
C ARG A 1 15.27 1.95 5.63
N THR A 2 14.39 1.11 5.13
CA THR A 2 14.08 0.96 3.70
C THR A 2 12.87 1.81 3.34
N LEU A 3 12.83 2.30 2.10
CA LEU A 3 11.65 2.88 1.47
C LEU A 3 11.57 2.31 0.06
N ALA A 4 10.38 1.83 -0.31
CA ALA A 4 10.09 1.36 -1.66
C ALA A 4 8.80 2.01 -2.15
N TYR A 5 8.82 2.49 -3.39
CA TYR A 5 7.58 2.71 -4.14
C TYR A 5 7.01 1.33 -4.46
N ALA A 6 5.73 1.12 -4.14
CA ALA A 6 5.12 -0.18 -4.34
C ALA A 6 5.01 -0.50 -5.84
N PRO A 7 5.06 -1.79 -6.22
CA PRO A 7 4.89 -2.20 -7.61
C PRO A 7 3.50 -1.79 -8.14
N GLY A 8 3.43 -1.47 -9.43
CA GLY A 8 2.21 -1.01 -10.09
C GLY A 8 2.35 0.42 -10.61
N HIS A 9 1.34 1.25 -10.32
CA HIS A 9 1.26 2.62 -10.84
C HIS A 9 0.88 3.64 -9.76
N ALA A 10 1.26 4.89 -10.02
CA ALA A 10 0.72 6.06 -9.34
C ALA A 10 -0.62 6.48 -9.96
N LEU A 11 -1.44 7.25 -9.23
CA LEU A 11 -2.66 7.85 -9.79
C LEU A 11 -2.69 9.37 -9.61
N GLN A 12 -3.44 10.04 -10.47
CA GLN A 12 -3.84 11.43 -10.29
C GLN A 12 -5.34 11.49 -9.96
N LEU A 13 -5.71 12.16 -8.87
CA LEU A 13 -7.11 12.25 -8.44
C LEU A 13 -7.94 13.07 -9.43
N THR A 14 -9.14 12.61 -9.73
CA THR A 14 -10.07 13.26 -10.67
C THR A 14 -11.32 13.81 -9.99
N TYR A 15 -11.61 13.36 -8.76
CA TYR A 15 -12.75 13.80 -7.94
C TYR A 15 -12.30 14.49 -6.65
N GLY A 16 -13.23 15.25 -6.05
CA GLY A 16 -13.08 15.85 -4.72
C GLY A 16 -12.23 17.14 -4.69
N PRO A 17 -12.03 17.70 -3.48
CA PRO A 17 -11.34 18.99 -3.29
C PRO A 17 -9.85 18.94 -3.65
N ASN A 18 -9.23 17.75 -3.65
CA ASN A 18 -7.83 17.54 -4.03
C ASN A 18 -7.69 16.98 -5.47
N LYS A 19 -8.65 17.27 -6.36
CA LYS A 19 -8.52 16.95 -7.79
C LYS A 19 -7.20 17.48 -8.34
N GLY A 20 -6.47 16.64 -9.07
CA GLY A 20 -5.14 16.93 -9.60
C GLY A 20 -3.99 16.46 -8.71
N ARG A 21 -4.23 16.10 -7.44
CA ARG A 21 -3.23 15.50 -6.56
C ARG A 21 -2.68 14.21 -7.15
N LEU A 22 -1.35 14.09 -7.17
CA LEU A 22 -0.64 12.85 -7.49
C LEU A 22 -0.53 11.99 -6.23
N ILE A 23 -0.73 10.69 -6.34
CA ILE A 23 -0.57 9.70 -5.27
C ILE A 23 0.34 8.58 -5.75
N VAL A 24 1.40 8.32 -4.99
CA VAL A 24 2.35 7.24 -5.19
C VAL A 24 2.33 6.31 -3.96
N PRO A 25 1.76 5.10 -4.07
CA PRO A 25 1.78 4.12 -2.99
C PRO A 25 3.20 3.65 -2.65
N ALA A 26 3.48 3.50 -1.36
CA ALA A 26 4.81 3.15 -0.88
C ALA A 26 4.76 2.39 0.45
N ASN A 27 5.88 1.77 0.82
CA ASN A 27 6.09 1.23 2.15
C ASN A 27 7.52 1.47 2.64
N ALA A 28 7.69 1.32 3.95
CA ALA A 28 8.98 1.51 4.60
C ALA A 28 9.04 0.71 5.89
N SER A 29 10.21 0.15 6.20
CA SER A 29 10.53 -0.28 7.56
C SER A 29 10.71 0.92 8.49
N ARG A 30 10.17 0.85 9.70
CA ARG A 30 10.41 1.83 10.79
C ARG A 30 11.38 1.23 11.81
N GLY A 31 11.81 1.98 12.84
CA GLY A 31 12.93 1.67 13.77
C GLY A 31 13.01 0.21 14.25
N PRO A 32 14.09 -0.25 14.89
CA PRO A 32 14.73 -1.60 14.78
C PRO A 32 14.14 -2.71 13.87
N ALA A 33 14.98 -3.58 13.30
CA ALA A 33 14.46 -4.73 12.56
C ALA A 33 13.61 -5.62 13.49
N GLN A 34 12.47 -6.10 12.99
CA GLN A 34 11.60 -7.01 13.72
C GLN A 34 11.43 -8.27 12.88
N GLU A 35 11.23 -9.40 13.55
CA GLU A 35 10.93 -10.65 12.85
C GLU A 35 9.65 -10.52 12.02
N GLU A 36 9.54 -11.36 10.99
CA GLU A 36 8.35 -11.42 10.12
C GLU A 36 7.93 -10.06 9.54
N PHE A 37 8.91 -9.17 9.34
CA PHE A 37 8.70 -7.86 8.75
C PHE A 37 7.72 -6.96 9.52
N ARG A 38 7.53 -7.23 10.83
CA ARG A 38 6.58 -6.49 11.69
C ARG A 38 6.92 -5.00 11.84
N ASP A 39 8.07 -4.56 11.37
CA ASP A 39 8.53 -3.18 11.28
C ASP A 39 8.08 -2.44 10.01
N TYR A 40 7.56 -3.13 8.99
CA TYR A 40 7.09 -2.52 7.75
C TYR A 40 5.71 -1.88 7.91
N ARG A 41 5.56 -0.67 7.34
CA ARG A 41 4.28 0.01 7.21
C ARG A 41 4.11 0.62 5.83
N ALA A 42 2.93 0.44 5.25
CA ALA A 42 2.52 1.10 4.02
C ALA A 42 1.95 2.50 4.26
N PHE A 43 2.01 3.35 3.24
CA PHE A 43 1.56 4.74 3.20
C PHE A 43 1.50 5.21 1.74
N VAL A 44 1.13 6.46 1.51
CA VAL A 44 1.31 7.11 0.20
C VAL A 44 2.20 8.35 0.31
N LEU A 45 2.91 8.64 -0.76
CA LEU A 45 3.43 9.97 -1.02
C LEU A 45 2.45 10.69 -1.92
N TYR A 46 2.22 11.97 -1.68
CA TYR A 46 1.31 12.76 -2.49
C TYR A 46 1.86 14.15 -2.78
N SER A 47 1.45 14.70 -3.92
CA SER A 47 1.84 16.03 -4.37
C SER A 47 0.61 16.78 -4.88
N ASP A 48 0.46 18.03 -4.43
CA ASP A 48 -0.60 18.95 -4.86
C ASP A 48 -0.10 19.99 -5.88
N ASP A 49 1.19 19.99 -6.21
CA ASP A 49 1.84 21.00 -7.05
C ASP A 49 2.50 20.40 -8.31
N HIS A 50 1.89 19.33 -8.81
CA HIS A 50 2.31 18.56 -10.00
C HIS A 50 3.71 17.94 -9.87
N GLY A 51 4.03 17.42 -8.68
CA GLY A 51 5.26 16.66 -8.43
C GLY A 51 6.47 17.51 -8.04
N ARG A 52 6.30 18.83 -7.83
CA ARG A 52 7.38 19.71 -7.39
C ARG A 52 7.77 19.45 -5.95
N GLN A 53 6.78 19.26 -5.07
CA GLN A 53 6.99 18.87 -3.68
C GLN A 53 6.10 17.68 -3.33
N TRP A 54 6.63 16.83 -2.44
CA TRP A 54 5.96 15.62 -1.99
C TRP A 54 5.78 15.64 -0.48
N LYS A 55 4.58 15.27 -0.04
CA LYS A 55 4.23 15.02 1.35
C LYS A 55 4.03 13.54 1.55
N ARG A 56 4.23 13.08 2.79
CA ARG A 56 3.98 11.71 3.19
C ARG A 56 2.70 11.63 4.01
N SER A 57 1.83 10.68 3.71
CA SER A 57 0.65 10.40 4.52
C SER A 57 1.00 9.80 5.88
N GLU A 58 0.03 9.73 6.77
CA GLU A 58 0.10 8.77 7.87
C GLU A 58 0.35 7.37 7.32
N SER A 59 1.10 6.57 8.08
CA SER A 59 1.29 5.17 7.73
C SER A 59 0.15 4.35 8.32
N LEU A 60 -0.18 3.26 7.63
CA LEU A 60 -1.11 2.27 8.18
C LEU A 60 -0.64 1.83 9.56
N LYS A 61 -1.58 1.51 10.45
CA LYS A 61 -1.31 0.94 11.76
C LYS A 61 -0.98 -0.55 11.64
N THR A 62 -1.56 -1.23 10.65
CA THR A 62 -1.37 -2.66 10.39
C THR A 62 0.10 -3.00 10.12
N PRO A 63 0.73 -3.87 10.95
CA PRO A 63 2.11 -4.30 10.75
C PRO A 63 2.29 -5.14 9.49
N SER A 64 3.52 -5.20 9.00
CA SER A 64 3.90 -5.99 7.82
C SER A 64 3.11 -5.60 6.56
N SER A 65 2.47 -4.43 6.55
CA SER A 65 1.86 -3.85 5.36
C SER A 65 2.97 -3.42 4.39
N ASN A 66 3.01 -4.10 3.25
CA ASN A 66 4.12 -3.99 2.30
C ASN A 66 3.62 -3.49 0.93
N GLU A 67 3.41 -4.37 -0.04
CA GLU A 67 3.01 -3.97 -1.39
C GLU A 67 1.58 -3.42 -1.38
N VAL A 68 1.41 -2.21 -1.93
CA VAL A 68 0.15 -1.48 -1.95
C VAL A 68 -0.16 -0.91 -3.32
N MET A 69 -1.45 -0.87 -3.67
CA MET A 69 -1.96 -0.15 -4.84
C MET A 69 -3.14 0.71 -4.40
N ALA A 70 -3.25 1.91 -4.96
CA ALA A 70 -4.32 2.85 -4.63
C ALA A 70 -5.32 3.03 -5.78
N ALA A 71 -6.57 3.31 -5.43
CA ALA A 71 -7.64 3.63 -6.36
C ALA A 71 -8.53 4.75 -5.78
N GLN A 72 -9.14 5.57 -6.63
CA GLN A 72 -10.11 6.58 -6.21
C GLN A 72 -11.54 6.08 -6.49
N LEU A 73 -12.42 6.24 -5.50
CA LEU A 73 -13.85 6.00 -5.66
C LEU A 73 -14.56 7.24 -6.24
N PRO A 74 -15.72 7.09 -6.90
CA PRO A 74 -16.52 8.24 -7.37
C PRO A 74 -16.93 9.22 -6.26
N SER A 75 -16.99 8.77 -5.00
CA SER A 75 -17.22 9.62 -3.83
C SER A 75 -16.07 10.60 -3.55
N GLY A 76 -14.91 10.43 -4.20
CA GLY A 76 -13.68 11.20 -3.96
C GLY A 76 -12.71 10.53 -2.99
N GLU A 77 -13.14 9.46 -2.32
CA GLU A 77 -12.33 8.70 -1.37
C GLU A 77 -11.22 7.91 -2.06
N VAL A 78 -10.14 7.66 -1.33
CA VAL A 78 -9.01 6.84 -1.78
C VAL A 78 -9.01 5.53 -1.02
N LEU A 79 -8.91 4.42 -1.76
CA LEU A 79 -8.68 3.09 -1.21
C LEU A 79 -7.24 2.66 -1.48
N MET A 80 -6.61 1.99 -0.53
CA MET A 80 -5.45 1.14 -0.79
C MET A 80 -5.83 -0.32 -0.64
N THR A 81 -5.45 -1.12 -1.63
CA THR A 81 -5.35 -2.58 -1.47
C THR A 81 -3.95 -2.92 -0.98
N VAL A 82 -3.86 -3.76 0.05
CA VAL A 82 -2.64 -3.96 0.82
C VAL A 82 -2.32 -5.45 0.90
N ARG A 83 -1.09 -5.81 0.53
CA ARG A 83 -0.49 -7.11 0.85
C ARG A 83 0.13 -7.02 2.24
N ILE A 84 -0.28 -7.92 3.12
CA ILE A 84 0.38 -8.15 4.41
C ILE A 84 1.42 -9.25 4.20
N GLN A 85 2.70 -8.90 4.36
CA GLN A 85 3.83 -9.74 3.95
C GLN A 85 3.93 -11.05 4.73
N ASN A 86 3.61 -11.02 6.02
CA ASN A 86 3.64 -12.20 6.89
C ASN A 86 2.26 -12.84 7.10
N SER A 87 1.23 -12.41 6.37
CA SER A 87 -0.10 -12.98 6.54
C SER A 87 -0.14 -14.41 5.98
N THR A 88 -0.57 -15.35 6.82
CA THR A 88 -0.95 -16.70 6.43
C THR A 88 -2.39 -16.74 5.89
N GLU A 89 -3.19 -15.74 6.24
CA GLU A 89 -4.53 -15.56 5.71
C GLU A 89 -4.44 -15.07 4.27
N ARG A 90 -5.03 -15.83 3.36
CA ARG A 90 -5.03 -15.61 1.90
C ARG A 90 -5.97 -14.47 1.52
N ARG A 91 -5.85 -13.28 2.12
CA ARG A 91 -6.75 -12.14 1.91
C ARG A 91 -5.97 -10.81 1.85
N LYS A 92 -6.49 -9.86 1.08
CA LYS A 92 -5.99 -8.48 1.08
C LYS A 92 -6.58 -7.69 2.25
N PHE A 93 -5.87 -6.64 2.64
CA PHE A 93 -6.44 -5.57 3.46
C PHE A 93 -6.84 -4.40 2.57
N ILE A 94 -7.88 -3.68 2.97
CA ILE A 94 -8.32 -2.42 2.38
C ILE A 94 -8.15 -1.34 3.43
N ALA A 95 -7.35 -0.33 3.09
CA ALA A 95 -7.32 0.92 3.85
C ALA A 95 -8.16 1.98 3.11
N ARG A 96 -8.97 2.74 3.84
CA ARG A 96 -9.86 3.77 3.28
C ARG A 96 -9.48 5.15 3.79
N SER A 97 -9.53 6.15 2.90
CA SER A 97 -9.22 7.54 3.20
C SER A 97 -10.26 8.48 2.60
N THR A 98 -10.92 9.24 3.47
CA THR A 98 -11.79 10.38 3.16
C THR A 98 -10.99 11.68 2.94
N SER A 99 -9.71 11.69 3.29
CA SER A 99 -8.81 12.84 3.22
C SER A 99 -7.88 12.83 2.01
N SER A 100 -8.31 12.20 0.92
CA SER A 100 -7.55 12.10 -0.33
C SER A 100 -6.12 11.56 -0.11
N GLY A 101 -6.00 10.54 0.75
CA GLY A 101 -4.76 9.84 1.05
C GLY A 101 -3.84 10.51 2.08
N ALA A 102 -4.30 11.53 2.83
CA ALA A 102 -3.48 12.15 3.88
C ALA A 102 -3.42 11.29 5.16
N TYR A 103 -4.55 10.71 5.57
CA TYR A 103 -4.68 9.76 6.68
C TYR A 103 -5.69 8.65 6.34
N TRP A 104 -5.72 7.58 7.14
CA TRP A 104 -6.53 6.39 6.89
C TRP A 104 -7.59 6.21 7.97
N ASP A 105 -8.86 6.29 7.56
CA ASP A 105 -10.03 6.18 8.44
C ASP A 105 -10.24 4.75 8.95
N SER A 106 -9.95 3.76 8.10
CA SER A 106 -10.11 2.36 8.43
C SER A 106 -9.11 1.47 7.69
N GLU A 107 -8.85 0.31 8.29
CA GLU A 107 -7.99 -0.75 7.77
C GLU A 107 -8.71 -2.07 8.03
N ILE A 108 -9.32 -2.65 7.01
CA ILE A 108 -10.16 -3.85 7.14
C ILE A 108 -9.60 -4.98 6.30
N ARG A 109 -9.69 -6.21 6.81
CA ARG A 109 -9.48 -7.40 5.99
C ARG A 109 -10.64 -7.52 5.01
N ALA A 110 -10.33 -7.64 3.72
CA ALA A 110 -11.34 -7.84 2.70
C ALA A 110 -11.58 -9.33 2.48
N GLU A 111 -12.68 -9.83 3.05
CA GLU A 111 -13.05 -11.26 3.00
C GLU A 111 -13.24 -11.78 1.57
N GLU A 112 -13.69 -10.91 0.66
CA GLU A 112 -13.91 -11.22 -0.76
C GLU A 112 -12.62 -11.23 -1.59
N LEU A 113 -11.52 -10.61 -1.10
CA LEU A 113 -10.29 -10.44 -1.87
C LEU A 113 -9.27 -11.54 -1.56
N VAL A 114 -9.55 -12.74 -2.08
CA VAL A 114 -8.66 -13.90 -1.96
C VAL A 114 -7.33 -13.66 -2.67
N THR A 115 -6.23 -13.71 -1.92
CA THR A 115 -4.88 -13.66 -2.49
C THR A 115 -4.35 -15.08 -2.66
N HIS A 116 -4.19 -15.52 -3.90
CA HIS A 116 -3.55 -16.80 -4.20
C HIS A 116 -2.03 -16.68 -4.04
N TYR A 117 -1.41 -17.65 -3.37
CA TYR A 117 0.03 -17.86 -3.52
C TYR A 117 0.25 -18.61 -4.83
N SER A 118 1.16 -18.13 -5.67
CA SER A 118 1.91 -19.05 -6.51
C SER A 118 2.96 -19.69 -5.60
N GLU A 119 2.82 -20.99 -5.32
CA GLU A 119 3.97 -21.78 -4.91
C GLU A 119 4.87 -21.84 -6.14
N ILE A 120 5.79 -20.89 -6.27
CA ILE A 120 6.89 -21.03 -7.22
C ILE A 120 7.80 -22.09 -6.60
N TYR A 121 7.49 -23.36 -6.90
CA TYR A 121 8.48 -24.42 -6.75
C TYR A 121 9.62 -24.06 -7.69
N PHE A 122 10.68 -23.46 -7.15
CA PHE A 122 11.98 -23.52 -7.78
C PHE A 122 12.45 -24.97 -7.70
N ASN A 123 11.90 -25.83 -8.57
CA ASN A 123 12.59 -27.03 -8.97
C ASN A 123 13.84 -26.54 -9.72
N LEU A 124 14.90 -26.27 -8.96
CA LEU A 124 16.25 -26.22 -9.47
C LEU A 124 16.46 -27.54 -10.21
N ILE A 125 16.39 -27.49 -11.54
CA ILE A 125 16.90 -28.55 -12.39
C ILE A 125 18.41 -28.52 -12.16
N THR A 126 18.88 -29.26 -11.16
CA THR A 126 20.26 -29.75 -11.15
C THR A 126 20.34 -30.76 -12.28
N MET A 127 20.80 -30.32 -13.46
CA MET A 127 21.35 -31.24 -14.45
C MET A 127 22.72 -31.73 -13.93
N PRO A 128 23.07 -33.00 -14.16
CA PRO A 128 24.35 -33.59 -13.74
C PRO A 128 25.55 -32.95 -14.42
#